data_AF-A0A0N1NR44-F1
#
_entry.id   AF-A0A0N1NR44-F1
#
_cell.length_a   1.000
_cell.length_b   1.000
_cell.length_c   1.000
_cell.angle_alpha   90.00
_cell.angle_beta   90.00
_cell.angle_gamma   90.00
#
_symmetry.space_group_name_H-M   'P 1'
#
loop_
_entity.id
_entity.type
_entity.pdbx_description
1 polymer ?
#
loop_
_entity_poly.entity_id
_entity_poly.type
_entity_poly.pdbx_seq_one_letter_code
_entity_poly.pdbx_strand_id
1 'polypeptide(L)'
;MTALRPEREDSYGTAPYESFGGDAYGAGPYAGEPYQPPIDEETVALRIPPASMFGGDPISASGASTASPAPGTPAGGRAARRKAAKGRHGRHGGPGEVSESYNGADAPPQDERPLSRVEARRRQRARKPSAAVVASRAVGEVFITTGVLMLLFVTYQLWWTNVRAHAQADKEASSLQDDWANGKGAPGVFSPGQGFAILHIPKLDVVVPIAEGVSNKKVLDKGMVGHYGESPLQTAMPDAKTGNFGLAGHRNTHGEPFRYINRLQAGDDIVVETQDEYFVYKMASSLPVTAPSNTSVLDPVPAESGFTGPGRYITLTTCTPEFTSKYRLIVWGKMVEERPRSKGKPDALVE
;
A
#
# COMPACT_ATOMS: atom_id res chain seq x y z
N MET A 1 4.54 1.44 82.63
CA MET A 1 4.58 0.13 83.31
C MET A 1 3.30 -0.62 82.99
N THR A 2 3.43 -1.92 82.71
CA THR A 2 2.42 -2.99 82.75
C THR A 2 0.92 -2.64 82.77
N ALA A 3 0.23 -3.02 81.69
CA ALA A 3 -1.15 -3.51 81.76
C ALA A 3 -1.26 -4.74 80.85
N LEU A 4 -1.80 -5.83 81.37
CA LEU A 4 -1.98 -7.13 80.71
C LEU A 4 -3.47 -7.37 80.41
N ARG A 5 -3.74 -8.41 79.59
CA ARG A 5 -4.90 -9.33 79.66
C ARG A 5 -6.19 -8.91 78.91
N PRO A 6 -7.03 -9.85 78.41
CA PRO A 6 -6.85 -11.29 78.10
C PRO A 6 -7.22 -11.71 76.65
N GLU A 7 -6.95 -12.97 76.30
CA GLU A 7 -7.70 -13.73 75.29
C GLU A 7 -9.06 -14.23 75.82
N ARG A 8 -9.98 -14.64 74.93
CA ARG A 8 -10.53 -16.03 74.86
C ARG A 8 -11.77 -16.13 73.95
N GLU A 9 -11.77 -17.19 73.12
CA GLU A 9 -12.83 -18.07 72.57
C GLU A 9 -14.32 -17.73 72.89
N ASP A 10 -15.35 -17.98 72.06
CA ASP A 10 -15.68 -19.11 71.17
C ASP A 10 -16.76 -18.70 70.13
N SER A 11 -17.08 -19.57 69.14
CA SER A 11 -18.46 -20.11 68.92
C SER A 11 -18.89 -20.39 67.45
N TYR A 12 -18.95 -21.68 67.11
CA TYR A 12 -19.90 -22.39 66.22
C TYR A 12 -20.15 -21.99 64.74
N GLY A 13 -20.03 -22.98 63.84
CA GLY A 13 -20.44 -22.90 62.43
C GLY A 13 -20.13 -24.19 61.64
N THR A 14 -20.91 -25.25 61.84
CA THR A 14 -20.68 -26.61 61.29
C THR A 14 -21.05 -26.80 59.80
N ALA A 15 -20.42 -27.84 59.22
CA ALA A 15 -20.55 -28.40 57.86
C ALA A 15 -21.99 -28.95 57.54
N PRO A 16 -22.32 -29.52 56.34
CA PRO A 16 -21.43 -30.24 55.42
C PRO A 16 -21.61 -30.11 53.90
N TYR A 17 -20.68 -30.79 53.23
CA TYR A 17 -20.59 -31.15 51.81
C TYR A 17 -21.54 -32.32 51.48
N GLU A 18 -22.28 -32.26 50.38
CA GLU A 18 -22.91 -33.43 49.76
C GLU A 18 -22.40 -33.65 48.34
N SER A 19 -22.25 -34.92 47.98
CA SER A 19 -21.72 -35.42 46.72
C SER A 19 -22.62 -36.56 46.24
N PHE A 20 -23.12 -36.48 45.01
CA PHE A 20 -23.70 -37.62 44.29
C PHE A 20 -23.36 -37.53 42.80
N GLY A 21 -23.13 -38.69 42.17
CA GLY A 21 -22.82 -38.82 40.75
C GLY A 21 -23.35 -40.13 40.17
N GLY A 22 -23.10 -40.36 38.88
CA GLY A 22 -23.60 -41.51 38.10
C GLY A 22 -25.03 -41.27 37.54
N ASP A 23 -25.40 -41.68 36.33
CA ASP A 23 -24.67 -42.44 35.31
C ASP A 23 -25.15 -42.09 33.86
N ALA A 24 -24.44 -42.62 32.87
CA ALA A 24 -24.65 -42.38 31.43
C ALA A 24 -25.91 -43.04 30.85
N TYR A 25 -26.54 -42.42 29.83
CA TYR A 25 -26.95 -43.03 28.54
C TYR A 25 -27.23 -41.93 27.49
N GLY A 26 -26.98 -42.17 26.20
CA GLY A 26 -27.52 -41.31 25.13
C GLY A 26 -26.62 -41.13 23.89
N ALA A 27 -26.63 -42.10 22.97
CA ALA A 27 -25.95 -41.97 21.68
C ALA A 27 -26.92 -41.61 20.55
N GLY A 28 -26.54 -40.62 19.73
CA GLY A 28 -27.08 -40.35 18.39
C GLY A 28 -27.97 -39.10 18.24
N PRO A 29 -28.18 -38.58 17.01
CA PRO A 29 -27.54 -38.96 15.75
C PRO A 29 -27.16 -37.75 14.85
N TYR A 30 -25.97 -37.18 15.01
CA TYR A 30 -25.41 -36.20 14.05
C TYR A 30 -23.93 -36.48 13.76
N ALA A 31 -23.67 -37.64 13.17
CA ALA A 31 -22.39 -37.95 12.55
C ALA A 31 -22.48 -37.67 11.05
N GLY A 32 -21.64 -36.76 10.55
CA GLY A 32 -21.34 -36.64 9.12
C GLY A 32 -22.22 -35.72 8.30
N GLU A 33 -22.03 -34.40 8.44
CA GLU A 33 -21.98 -33.53 7.25
C GLU A 33 -20.59 -32.86 7.21
N PRO A 34 -19.84 -32.97 6.11
CA PRO A 34 -18.65 -32.15 5.92
C PRO A 34 -19.10 -30.70 5.68
N TYR A 35 -18.53 -29.75 6.42
CA TYR A 35 -18.78 -28.32 6.23
C TYR A 35 -18.47 -27.91 4.78
N GLN A 36 -19.51 -27.67 3.99
CA GLN A 36 -19.39 -26.98 2.71
C GLN A 36 -19.46 -25.47 2.98
N PRO A 37 -18.44 -24.68 2.63
CA PRO A 37 -18.58 -23.23 2.63
C PRO A 37 -19.64 -22.82 1.60
N PRO A 38 -20.36 -21.69 1.81
CA PRO A 38 -21.34 -21.21 0.85
C PRO A 38 -20.70 -20.99 -0.53
N ILE A 39 -21.45 -21.30 -1.58
CA ILE A 39 -21.00 -21.10 -2.96
C ILE A 39 -21.13 -19.60 -3.27
N ASP A 40 -20.00 -18.88 -3.24
CA ASP A 40 -19.92 -17.50 -3.69
C ASP A 40 -20.09 -17.44 -5.23
N GLU A 41 -21.34 -17.28 -5.71
CA GLU A 41 -21.66 -17.17 -7.14
C GLU A 41 -21.04 -15.94 -7.84
N GLU A 42 -20.37 -15.06 -7.09
CA GLU A 42 -19.67 -13.87 -7.62
C GLU A 42 -18.19 -14.13 -8.00
N THR A 43 -17.74 -15.39 -8.03
CA THR A 43 -16.37 -15.78 -8.45
C THR A 43 -16.28 -16.40 -9.86
N VAL A 44 -17.15 -15.97 -10.79
CA VAL A 44 -17.06 -16.33 -12.22
C VAL A 44 -16.25 -15.30 -13.02
N ALA A 45 -15.04 -15.00 -12.57
CA ALA A 45 -14.02 -14.29 -13.34
C ALA A 45 -12.62 -14.74 -12.91
N LEU A 46 -11.72 -14.94 -13.88
CA LEU A 46 -10.30 -15.30 -13.70
C LEU A 46 -10.00 -16.73 -13.22
N ARG A 47 -10.50 -17.74 -13.94
CA ARG A 47 -9.70 -18.97 -14.15
C ARG A 47 -8.62 -18.69 -15.20
N ILE A 48 -7.39 -18.48 -14.76
CA ILE A 48 -6.21 -18.44 -15.64
C ILE A 48 -5.76 -19.89 -15.88
N PRO A 49 -5.70 -20.40 -17.13
CA PRO A 49 -5.18 -21.73 -17.38
C PRO A 49 -3.65 -21.78 -17.19
N PRO A 50 -3.07 -22.89 -16.70
CA PRO A 50 -1.63 -23.01 -16.52
C PRO A 50 -0.89 -23.01 -17.87
N ALA A 51 0.24 -22.32 -17.92
CA ALA A 51 1.08 -22.22 -19.11
C ALA A 51 1.87 -23.52 -19.34
N SER A 52 1.31 -24.43 -20.15
CA SER A 52 2.00 -25.65 -20.61
C SER A 52 1.51 -26.16 -21.98
N MET A 53 1.41 -25.27 -22.95
CA MET A 53 1.40 -25.62 -24.39
C MET A 53 2.19 -24.58 -25.20
N PHE A 54 2.66 -24.99 -26.38
CA PHE A 54 3.60 -24.29 -27.27
C PHE A 54 5.06 -24.29 -26.79
N GLY A 55 5.78 -25.35 -27.18
CA GLY A 55 7.23 -25.30 -27.26
C GLY A 55 7.70 -24.49 -28.48
N GLY A 56 8.86 -23.88 -28.37
CA GLY A 56 9.55 -23.14 -29.43
C GLY A 56 10.95 -22.76 -28.97
N ASP A 57 11.96 -23.12 -29.76
CA ASP A 57 13.37 -22.98 -29.40
C ASP A 57 13.84 -21.51 -29.30
N PRO A 58 14.89 -21.22 -28.50
CA PRO A 58 15.37 -19.85 -28.29
C PRO A 58 16.09 -19.29 -29.52
N ILE A 59 15.60 -18.16 -30.05
CA ILE A 59 16.21 -17.47 -31.19
C ILE A 59 17.34 -16.56 -30.69
N SER A 60 18.55 -16.79 -31.20
CA SER A 60 19.78 -16.11 -30.77
C SER A 60 19.98 -14.73 -31.41
N ALA A 61 20.77 -13.87 -30.75
CA ALA A 61 20.99 -12.49 -31.15
C ALA A 61 22.06 -12.33 -32.24
N SER A 62 21.68 -11.70 -33.36
CA SER A 62 22.57 -11.03 -34.33
C SER A 62 21.69 -10.11 -35.21
N GLY A 63 22.17 -9.07 -35.88
CA GLY A 63 23.48 -8.42 -35.91
C GLY A 63 23.36 -7.23 -36.87
N ALA A 64 23.85 -6.05 -36.50
CA ALA A 64 23.61 -4.84 -37.29
C ALA A 64 24.48 -4.78 -38.57
N SER A 65 23.84 -4.58 -39.72
CA SER A 65 24.48 -4.26 -41.01
C SER A 65 23.57 -3.25 -41.75
N THR A 66 23.93 -1.97 -41.78
CA THR A 66 24.66 -1.32 -42.89
C THR A 66 23.96 -1.42 -44.25
N ALA A 67 23.29 -0.34 -44.64
CA ALA A 67 22.77 -0.13 -46.00
C ALA A 67 23.38 1.15 -46.59
N SER A 68 24.17 0.99 -47.66
CA SER A 68 24.60 2.09 -48.54
C SER A 68 23.67 2.17 -49.78
N PRO A 69 23.56 3.34 -50.44
CA PRO A 69 22.38 3.66 -51.24
C PRO A 69 22.46 3.24 -52.72
N ALA A 70 21.30 3.04 -53.33
CA ALA A 70 21.15 2.90 -54.78
C ALA A 70 21.27 4.26 -55.51
N PRO A 71 21.76 4.30 -56.77
CA PRO A 71 22.10 5.54 -57.47
C PRO A 71 20.91 6.16 -58.23
N GLY A 72 20.91 7.49 -58.39
CA GLY A 72 19.96 8.17 -59.28
C GLY A 72 19.72 9.64 -58.93
N THR A 73 20.67 10.52 -59.25
CA THR A 73 20.53 11.98 -59.02
C THR A 73 20.59 12.75 -60.34
N PRO A 74 19.53 13.47 -60.74
CA PRO A 74 19.66 14.63 -61.62
C PRO A 74 19.98 15.87 -60.78
N ALA A 75 20.97 16.65 -61.22
CA ALA A 75 21.38 17.87 -60.53
C ALA A 75 20.28 18.95 -60.57
N GLY A 76 20.00 19.57 -59.42
CA GLY A 76 19.02 20.66 -59.31
C GLY A 76 19.18 21.44 -58.00
N GLY A 77 19.57 22.71 -58.10
CA GLY A 77 19.89 23.56 -56.95
C GLY A 77 18.73 23.85 -56.01
N ARG A 78 19.03 24.39 -54.82
CA ARG A 78 18.10 24.56 -53.68
C ARG A 78 16.81 25.34 -54.01
N ALA A 79 16.79 26.15 -55.07
CA ALA A 79 15.59 26.84 -55.56
C ALA A 79 14.53 25.91 -56.18
N ALA A 80 14.92 24.79 -56.81
CA ALA A 80 14.00 23.87 -57.47
C ALA A 80 13.16 23.06 -56.47
N ARG A 81 13.76 22.61 -55.35
CA ARG A 81 13.06 21.83 -54.31
C ARG A 81 11.91 22.60 -53.64
N ARG A 82 11.91 23.95 -53.67
CA ARG A 82 10.86 24.77 -53.06
C ARG A 82 9.59 24.92 -53.92
N LYS A 83 9.62 24.54 -55.22
CA LYS A 83 8.44 24.54 -56.10
C LYS A 83 7.70 23.18 -56.16
N ALA A 84 8.38 22.06 -55.89
CA ALA A 84 7.76 20.73 -55.94
C ALA A 84 6.83 20.42 -54.74
N ALA A 85 7.00 21.09 -53.61
CA ALA A 85 6.26 20.81 -52.37
C ALA A 85 4.86 21.48 -52.27
N LYS A 86 4.39 22.17 -53.32
CA LYS A 86 3.12 22.95 -53.27
C LYS A 86 2.02 22.44 -54.21
N GLY A 87 2.19 21.24 -54.78
CA GLY A 87 1.34 20.72 -55.86
C GLY A 87 0.97 19.25 -55.77
N ARG A 88 0.61 18.71 -54.59
CA ARG A 88 0.05 17.34 -54.50
C ARG A 88 -0.88 17.07 -53.30
N HIS A 89 -1.98 17.82 -53.20
CA HIS A 89 -3.19 17.31 -52.53
C HIS A 89 -4.23 16.97 -53.59
N GLY A 90 -4.18 15.72 -54.04
CA GLY A 90 -5.06 15.11 -55.04
C GLY A 90 -5.49 13.71 -54.59
N ARG A 91 -6.80 13.54 -54.49
CA ARG A 91 -7.61 12.44 -53.94
C ARG A 91 -7.58 11.11 -54.75
N HIS A 92 -8.08 10.03 -54.12
CA HIS A 92 -8.35 8.64 -54.59
C HIS A 92 -7.15 7.66 -54.62
N GLY A 93 -7.27 6.37 -54.22
CA GLY A 93 -8.32 5.71 -53.40
C GLY A 93 -8.53 4.19 -53.68
N GLY A 94 -8.56 3.35 -52.62
CA GLY A 94 -9.06 1.94 -52.61
C GLY A 94 -8.19 0.86 -53.29
N PRO A 95 -8.53 -0.45 -53.19
CA PRO A 95 -9.72 -1.07 -52.55
C PRO A 95 -9.46 -2.30 -51.61
N GLY A 96 -10.54 -2.89 -51.08
CA GLY A 96 -10.61 -4.24 -50.44
C GLY A 96 -10.72 -4.23 -48.90
N GLU A 97 -11.63 -4.96 -48.24
CA GLU A 97 -12.73 -5.84 -48.71
C GLU A 97 -13.81 -6.03 -47.61
N VAL A 98 -15.06 -6.35 -48.02
CA VAL A 98 -16.26 -6.89 -47.30
C VAL A 98 -16.39 -6.76 -45.76
N SER A 99 -17.55 -6.46 -45.17
CA SER A 99 -18.95 -6.43 -45.62
C SER A 99 -19.73 -5.38 -44.77
N GLU A 100 -21.05 -5.16 -44.78
CA GLU A 100 -22.23 -5.85 -45.32
C GLU A 100 -23.18 -4.91 -46.12
N SER A 101 -24.41 -5.38 -46.36
CA SER A 101 -25.41 -4.98 -47.33
C SER A 101 -26.69 -4.36 -46.73
N TYR A 102 -27.25 -3.34 -47.39
CA TYR A 102 -28.71 -3.25 -47.60
C TYR A 102 -29.04 -2.46 -48.89
N ASN A 103 -30.06 -2.95 -49.61
CA ASN A 103 -30.51 -2.62 -50.98
C ASN A 103 -30.48 -1.15 -51.46
N GLY A 104 -30.29 -0.95 -52.79
CA GLY A 104 -30.73 0.30 -53.44
C GLY A 104 -30.26 0.63 -54.87
N ALA A 105 -30.57 -0.20 -55.88
CA ALA A 105 -30.71 0.10 -57.32
C ALA A 105 -29.63 0.91 -58.10
N ASP A 106 -29.23 0.36 -59.25
CA ASP A 106 -28.44 1.04 -60.29
C ASP A 106 -29.13 2.28 -60.89
N ALA A 107 -28.36 3.36 -61.07
CA ALA A 107 -28.66 4.43 -62.01
C ALA A 107 -27.34 5.06 -62.54
N PRO A 108 -27.20 5.31 -63.86
CA PRO A 108 -25.95 5.82 -64.43
C PRO A 108 -25.71 7.30 -64.10
N PRO A 109 -24.45 7.76 -64.03
CA PRO A 109 -24.13 9.15 -63.73
C PRO A 109 -24.41 10.06 -64.93
N GLN A 110 -25.53 10.78 -64.89
CA GLN A 110 -25.84 11.82 -65.86
C GLN A 110 -25.30 13.20 -65.42
N ASP A 111 -24.74 13.94 -66.38
CA ASP A 111 -24.60 15.41 -66.36
C ASP A 111 -23.86 16.06 -65.17
N GLU A 112 -22.51 16.05 -65.18
CA GLU A 112 -21.73 17.12 -64.50
C GLU A 112 -21.85 18.45 -65.25
N ARG A 113 -23.01 19.10 -65.13
CA ARG A 113 -23.17 20.50 -65.54
C ARG A 113 -22.29 21.39 -64.65
N PRO A 114 -21.62 22.43 -65.19
CA PRO A 114 -20.81 23.34 -64.39
C PRO A 114 -21.71 24.09 -63.40
N LEU A 115 -21.71 23.63 -62.14
CA LEU A 115 -22.56 24.16 -61.08
C LEU A 115 -22.40 25.67 -60.95
N SER A 116 -23.53 26.36 -60.83
CA SER A 116 -23.56 27.82 -60.70
C SER A 116 -22.71 28.28 -59.51
N ARG A 117 -22.09 29.46 -59.62
CA ARG A 117 -21.36 30.13 -58.54
C ARG A 117 -22.18 30.24 -57.25
N VAL A 118 -23.52 30.19 -57.37
CA VAL A 118 -24.50 30.15 -56.27
C VAL A 118 -24.61 28.76 -55.64
N GLU A 119 -24.67 27.70 -56.44
CA GLU A 119 -24.78 26.31 -55.97
C GLU A 119 -23.49 25.81 -55.31
N ALA A 120 -22.35 26.18 -55.88
CA ALA A 120 -21.04 25.96 -55.25
C ALA A 120 -20.95 26.63 -53.87
N ARG A 121 -21.46 27.87 -53.73
CA ARG A 121 -21.57 28.57 -52.44
C ARG A 121 -22.58 27.90 -51.49
N ARG A 122 -23.67 27.33 -52.00
CA ARG A 122 -24.66 26.58 -51.19
C ARG A 122 -24.06 25.29 -50.62
N ARG A 123 -23.36 24.50 -51.45
CA ARG A 123 -22.61 23.30 -51.01
C ARG A 123 -21.46 23.65 -50.05
N GLN A 124 -20.79 24.81 -50.20
CA GLN A 124 -19.82 25.29 -49.21
C GLN A 124 -20.45 25.63 -47.85
N ARG A 125 -21.68 26.17 -47.80
CA ARG A 125 -22.39 26.39 -46.52
C ARG A 125 -22.77 25.08 -45.84
N ALA A 126 -23.23 24.08 -46.62
CA ALA A 126 -23.57 22.74 -46.11
C ALA A 126 -22.35 21.92 -45.62
N ARG A 127 -21.12 22.32 -45.98
CA ARG A 127 -19.87 21.70 -45.51
C ARG A 127 -19.30 22.31 -44.23
N LYS A 128 -19.93 23.35 -43.66
CA LYS A 128 -19.55 23.83 -42.34
C LYS A 128 -19.99 22.79 -41.30
N PRO A 129 -19.13 22.35 -40.37
CA PRO A 129 -19.57 21.51 -39.27
C PRO A 129 -20.70 22.24 -38.54
N SER A 130 -21.78 21.51 -38.22
CA SER A 130 -22.90 22.05 -37.46
C SER A 130 -22.38 22.72 -36.19
N ALA A 131 -22.97 23.86 -35.80
CA ALA A 131 -22.60 24.54 -34.57
C ALA A 131 -22.70 23.61 -33.34
N ALA A 132 -23.64 22.65 -33.36
CA ALA A 132 -23.75 21.60 -32.35
C ALA A 132 -22.55 20.65 -32.31
N VAL A 133 -21.93 20.33 -33.46
CA VAL A 133 -20.71 19.48 -33.53
C VAL A 133 -19.47 20.23 -33.04
N VAL A 134 -19.42 21.56 -33.24
CA VAL A 134 -18.35 22.40 -32.68
C VAL A 134 -18.53 22.55 -31.16
N ALA A 135 -19.76 22.80 -30.71
CA ALA A 135 -20.08 22.90 -29.28
C ALA A 135 -19.83 21.59 -28.54
N SER A 136 -20.25 20.43 -29.07
CA SER A 136 -20.03 19.13 -28.45
C SER A 136 -18.54 18.77 -28.37
N ARG A 137 -17.71 19.20 -29.34
CA ARG A 137 -16.26 19.07 -29.26
C ARG A 137 -15.66 19.93 -28.15
N ALA A 138 -16.05 21.20 -28.04
CA ALA A 138 -15.58 22.07 -26.96
C ALA A 138 -15.97 21.54 -25.57
N VAL A 139 -17.21 21.06 -25.42
CA VAL A 139 -17.67 20.40 -24.18
C VAL A 139 -16.84 19.14 -23.90
N GLY A 140 -16.65 18.26 -24.89
CA GLY A 140 -15.83 17.06 -24.75
C GLY A 140 -14.38 17.36 -24.36
N GLU A 141 -13.78 18.40 -24.95
CA GLU A 141 -12.41 18.85 -24.63
C GLU A 141 -12.31 19.38 -23.19
N VAL A 142 -13.31 20.13 -22.70
CA VAL A 142 -13.38 20.56 -21.28
C VAL A 142 -13.52 19.37 -20.35
N PHE A 143 -14.35 18.36 -20.67
CA PHE A 143 -14.47 17.16 -19.85
C PHE A 143 -13.18 16.31 -19.85
N ILE A 144 -12.53 16.15 -21.01
CA ILE A 144 -11.26 15.41 -21.13
C ILE A 144 -10.14 16.11 -20.35
N THR A 145 -9.96 17.42 -20.54
CA THR A 145 -8.94 18.19 -19.81
C THR A 145 -9.19 18.20 -18.31
N THR A 146 -10.45 18.33 -17.87
CA THR A 146 -10.83 18.21 -16.45
C THR A 146 -10.51 16.82 -15.91
N GLY A 147 -10.85 15.75 -16.62
CA GLY A 147 -10.54 14.37 -16.22
C GLY A 147 -9.03 14.11 -16.11
N VAL A 148 -8.25 14.59 -17.08
CA VAL A 148 -6.77 14.50 -17.05
C VAL A 148 -6.20 15.28 -15.86
N LEU A 149 -6.70 16.50 -15.58
CA LEU A 149 -6.29 17.27 -14.41
C LEU A 149 -6.62 16.56 -13.10
N MET A 150 -7.79 15.92 -12.98
CA MET A 150 -8.14 15.14 -11.79
C MET A 150 -7.25 13.90 -11.62
N LEU A 151 -6.95 13.18 -12.70
CA LEU A 151 -6.02 12.04 -12.65
C LEU A 151 -4.61 12.48 -12.22
N LEU A 152 -4.08 13.54 -12.82
CA LEU A 152 -2.78 14.12 -12.44
C LEU A 152 -2.77 14.59 -10.98
N PHE A 153 -3.87 15.17 -10.49
CA PHE A 153 -4.00 15.61 -9.10
C PHE A 153 -3.97 14.42 -8.12
N VAL A 154 -4.68 13.34 -8.41
CA VAL A 154 -4.64 12.11 -7.59
C VAL A 154 -3.24 11.49 -7.59
N THR A 155 -2.58 11.40 -8.75
CA THR A 155 -1.19 10.92 -8.84
C THR A 155 -0.23 11.81 -8.03
N TYR A 156 -0.39 13.13 -8.12
CA TYR A 156 0.40 14.09 -7.33
C TYR A 156 0.16 13.91 -5.83
N GLN A 157 -1.08 13.73 -5.37
CA GLN A 157 -1.37 13.50 -3.95
C GLN A 157 -0.68 12.25 -3.41
N LEU A 158 -0.68 11.13 -4.14
CA LEU A 158 -0.01 9.90 -3.72
C LEU A 158 1.52 10.03 -3.72
N TRP A 159 2.11 10.63 -4.77
CA TRP A 159 3.57 10.70 -4.89
C TRP A 159 4.19 11.80 -4.01
N TRP A 160 3.65 13.02 -4.05
CA TRP A 160 4.24 14.18 -3.37
C TRP A 160 4.14 14.10 -1.85
N THR A 161 3.05 13.52 -1.31
CA THR A 161 2.93 13.33 0.15
C THR A 161 3.95 12.33 0.67
N ASN A 162 4.24 11.25 -0.09
CA ASN A 162 5.29 10.30 0.25
C ASN A 162 6.67 10.97 0.25
N VAL A 163 7.04 11.68 -0.82
CA VAL A 163 8.33 12.39 -0.92
C VAL A 163 8.51 13.41 0.21
N ARG A 164 7.47 14.20 0.51
CA ARG A 164 7.51 15.18 1.61
C ARG A 164 7.66 14.50 2.98
N ALA A 165 7.00 13.37 3.19
CA ALA A 165 7.03 12.65 4.45
C ALA A 165 8.37 11.95 4.69
N HIS A 166 9.00 11.33 3.67
CA HIS A 166 10.38 10.85 3.78
C HIS A 166 11.32 12.00 4.17
N ALA A 167 11.27 13.14 3.48
CA ALA A 167 12.12 14.30 3.82
C ALA A 167 11.85 14.88 5.24
N GLN A 168 10.70 14.61 5.85
CA GLN A 168 10.42 14.97 7.24
C GLN A 168 10.93 13.90 8.21
N ALA A 169 10.72 12.62 7.91
CA ALA A 169 11.22 11.48 8.68
C ALA A 169 12.76 11.43 8.70
N ASP A 170 13.42 11.58 7.55
CA ASP A 170 14.89 11.58 7.41
C ASP A 170 15.51 12.72 8.23
N LYS A 171 14.88 13.90 8.20
CA LYS A 171 15.31 15.06 8.99
C LYS A 171 15.17 14.81 10.48
N GLU A 172 14.03 14.26 10.92
CA GLU A 172 13.79 13.96 12.33
C GLU A 172 14.75 12.87 12.84
N ALA A 173 14.97 11.80 12.06
CA ALA A 173 15.94 10.75 12.36
C ALA A 173 17.36 11.31 12.48
N SER A 174 17.76 12.18 11.55
CA SER A 174 19.05 12.87 11.60
C SER A 174 19.17 13.75 12.85
N SER A 175 18.14 14.55 13.19
CA SER A 175 18.18 15.38 14.39
C SER A 175 18.18 14.59 15.69
N LEU A 176 17.50 13.43 15.75
CA LEU A 176 17.57 12.52 16.90
C LEU A 176 18.99 11.98 17.06
N GLN A 177 19.62 11.49 15.99
CA GLN A 177 20.99 10.99 16.01
C GLN A 177 22.00 12.09 16.36
N ASP A 178 21.84 13.30 15.83
CA ASP A 178 22.65 14.47 16.17
C ASP A 178 22.49 14.87 17.65
N ASP A 179 21.26 14.94 18.17
CA ASP A 179 21.01 15.28 19.56
C ASP A 179 21.60 14.21 20.49
N TRP A 180 21.40 12.92 20.22
CA TRP A 180 22.01 11.82 20.98
C TRP A 180 23.54 11.87 20.95
N ALA A 181 24.15 12.14 19.78
CA ALA A 181 25.61 12.30 19.65
C ALA A 181 26.15 13.51 20.44
N ASN A 182 25.33 14.54 20.65
CA ASN A 182 25.63 15.70 21.48
C ASN A 182 25.19 15.55 22.95
N GLY A 183 24.74 14.36 23.37
CA GLY A 183 24.27 14.10 24.74
C GLY A 183 22.96 14.83 25.10
N LYS A 184 22.18 15.25 24.09
CA LYS A 184 20.87 15.88 24.24
C LYS A 184 19.80 14.82 24.07
N GLY A 185 18.89 14.78 25.03
CA GLY A 185 17.88 13.73 25.14
C GLY A 185 17.86 13.21 26.56
N ALA A 186 16.66 12.97 27.07
CA ALA A 186 16.43 12.41 28.40
C ALA A 186 15.60 11.14 28.25
N PRO A 187 16.08 9.99 28.75
CA PRO A 187 15.24 8.80 28.91
C PRO A 187 14.05 9.12 29.83
N GLY A 188 12.84 8.71 29.44
CA GLY A 188 11.64 8.93 30.25
C GLY A 188 10.36 9.12 29.45
N VAL A 189 9.51 10.04 29.92
CA VAL A 189 8.18 10.30 29.36
C VAL A 189 8.28 11.32 28.22
N PHE A 190 7.82 10.92 27.04
CA PHE A 190 7.83 11.75 25.83
C PHE A 190 6.53 12.53 25.65
N SER A 191 6.60 13.69 24.99
CA SER A 191 5.41 14.50 24.68
C SER A 191 4.73 14.03 23.38
N PRO A 192 3.39 14.05 23.26
CA PRO A 192 2.71 13.60 22.05
C PRO A 192 3.15 14.36 20.78
N GLY A 193 3.79 13.63 19.86
CA GLY A 193 4.41 14.13 18.63
C GLY A 193 5.94 14.32 18.70
N GLN A 194 6.58 13.99 19.81
CA GLN A 194 8.04 14.03 20.00
C GLN A 194 8.68 12.72 19.52
N GLY A 195 9.66 12.80 18.62
CA GLY A 195 10.52 11.66 18.28
C GLY A 195 11.37 11.20 19.46
N PHE A 196 11.55 9.89 19.62
CA PHE A 196 12.34 9.32 20.73
C PHE A 196 13.16 8.08 20.37
N ALA A 197 12.89 7.45 19.24
CA ALA A 197 13.60 6.27 18.77
C ALA A 197 13.57 6.21 17.23
N ILE A 198 14.34 5.30 16.64
CA ILE A 198 14.32 5.00 15.20
C ILE A 198 14.02 3.51 15.04
N LEU A 199 13.02 3.19 14.23
CA LEU A 199 12.68 1.84 13.82
C LEU A 199 13.44 1.49 12.54
N HIS A 200 14.13 0.36 12.55
CA HIS A 200 14.79 -0.24 11.40
C HIS A 200 14.15 -1.59 11.09
N ILE A 201 13.81 -1.84 9.82
CA ILE A 201 13.37 -3.16 9.34
C ILE A 201 14.19 -3.47 8.07
N PRO A 202 15.38 -4.09 8.21
CA PRO A 202 16.36 -4.22 7.13
C PRO A 202 15.79 -4.86 5.86
N LYS A 203 15.03 -5.95 6.00
CA LYS A 203 14.42 -6.68 4.86
C LYS A 203 13.43 -5.85 4.03
N LEU A 204 12.95 -4.72 4.55
CA LEU A 204 12.01 -3.83 3.89
C LEU A 204 12.64 -2.48 3.50
N ASP A 205 13.94 -2.29 3.73
CA ASP A 205 14.65 -1.02 3.59
C ASP A 205 14.00 0.15 4.38
N VAL A 206 13.34 -0.16 5.51
CA VAL A 206 12.66 0.83 6.36
C VAL A 206 13.60 1.34 7.43
N VAL A 207 13.84 2.66 7.43
CA VAL A 207 14.42 3.42 8.55
C VAL A 207 13.47 4.59 8.82
N VAL A 208 12.87 4.65 10.00
CA VAL A 208 11.80 5.63 10.29
C VAL A 208 11.80 6.05 11.76
N PRO A 209 11.65 7.36 12.10
CA PRO A 209 11.50 7.78 13.49
C PRO A 209 10.23 7.22 14.12
N ILE A 210 10.35 6.79 15.37
CA ILE A 210 9.23 6.54 16.27
C ILE A 210 9.01 7.82 17.09
N ALA A 211 7.77 8.31 17.09
CA ALA A 211 7.34 9.41 17.94
C ALA A 211 6.18 9.00 18.85
N GLU A 212 6.01 9.72 19.95
CA GLU A 212 4.98 9.40 20.95
C GLU A 212 3.57 9.77 20.47
N GLY A 213 2.63 8.83 20.63
CA GLY A 213 1.24 8.98 20.21
C GLY A 213 0.99 8.60 18.74
N VAL A 214 -0.28 8.33 18.41
CA VAL A 214 -0.70 7.84 17.07
C VAL A 214 -1.50 8.88 16.27
N SER A 215 -1.29 10.17 16.55
CA SER A 215 -2.02 11.27 15.92
C SER A 215 -1.57 11.50 14.47
N ASN A 216 -2.48 11.38 13.50
CA ASN A 216 -2.23 11.68 12.08
C ASN A 216 -1.43 12.98 11.88
N LYS A 217 -1.95 14.12 12.35
CA LYS A 217 -1.35 15.45 12.11
C LYS A 217 -0.01 15.68 12.80
N LYS A 218 0.25 15.02 13.94
CA LYS A 218 1.47 15.24 14.73
C LYS A 218 2.56 14.21 14.41
N VAL A 219 2.19 13.01 13.99
CA VAL A 219 3.06 11.84 13.86
C VAL A 219 2.94 11.23 12.47
N LEU A 220 1.84 10.52 12.18
CA LEU A 220 1.78 9.61 11.04
C LEU A 220 1.88 10.35 9.68
N ASP A 221 1.20 11.49 9.51
CA ASP A 221 1.22 12.28 8.27
C ASP A 221 2.56 13.02 8.05
N LYS A 222 3.48 12.95 9.01
CA LYS A 222 4.87 13.43 8.85
C LYS A 222 5.84 12.33 8.42
N GLY A 223 5.35 11.11 8.18
CA GLY A 223 6.19 9.96 7.82
C GLY A 223 6.81 9.21 8.97
N MET A 224 6.43 9.52 10.21
CA MET A 224 6.88 8.78 11.40
C MET A 224 5.93 7.61 11.73
N VAL A 225 6.43 6.64 12.48
CA VAL A 225 5.58 5.66 13.16
C VAL A 225 5.23 6.16 14.57
N GLY A 226 4.03 5.86 15.04
CA GLY A 226 3.53 6.33 16.33
C GLY A 226 3.50 5.23 17.37
N HIS A 227 4.10 5.46 18.54
CA HIS A 227 3.88 4.60 19.70
C HIS A 227 2.48 4.82 20.27
N TYR A 228 1.80 3.74 20.66
CA TYR A 228 0.56 3.82 21.42
C TYR A 228 0.87 4.23 22.89
N GLY A 229 1.29 5.47 23.11
CA GLY A 229 1.63 6.00 24.44
C GLY A 229 0.45 6.61 25.23
N GLU A 230 -0.69 6.83 24.57
CA GLU A 230 -1.83 7.54 25.15
C GLU A 230 -2.95 6.58 25.62
N SER A 231 -3.48 6.82 26.82
CA SER A 231 -4.64 6.09 27.37
C SER A 231 -5.88 6.21 26.47
N PRO A 232 -6.69 5.14 26.28
CA PRO A 232 -6.67 3.86 26.99
C PRO A 232 -5.76 2.79 26.36
N LEU A 233 -5.04 3.09 25.28
CA LEU A 233 -4.25 2.11 24.53
C LEU A 233 -2.76 2.11 24.89
N GLN A 234 -2.40 2.63 26.06
CA GLN A 234 -1.01 2.81 26.46
C GLN A 234 -0.25 1.47 26.51
N THR A 235 0.73 1.32 25.62
CA THR A 235 1.62 0.15 25.53
C THR A 235 2.92 0.36 26.31
N ALA A 236 3.68 -0.73 26.50
CA ALA A 236 4.93 -0.70 27.26
C ALA A 236 6.10 -0.23 26.38
N MET A 237 7.00 0.58 26.94
CA MET A 237 8.24 1.00 26.30
C MET A 237 9.21 -0.20 26.12
N PRO A 238 10.13 -0.16 25.14
CA PRO A 238 10.97 -1.32 24.80
C PRO A 238 11.94 -1.74 25.91
N ASP A 239 12.36 -0.82 26.78
CA ASP A 239 13.21 -1.05 27.96
C ASP A 239 12.50 -1.81 29.09
N ALA A 240 11.16 -1.84 29.08
CA ALA A 240 10.34 -2.58 30.03
C ALA A 240 10.67 -4.08 30.00
N LYS A 241 10.83 -4.67 31.19
CA LYS A 241 11.27 -6.07 31.32
C LYS A 241 10.21 -7.10 30.92
N THR A 242 8.95 -6.70 30.89
CA THR A 242 7.84 -7.41 30.25
C THR A 242 6.82 -6.43 29.69
N GLY A 243 6.21 -6.76 28.58
CA GLY A 243 5.13 -6.00 27.95
C GLY A 243 5.13 -6.15 26.43
N ASN A 244 4.28 -5.35 25.80
CA ASN A 244 4.14 -5.23 24.36
C ASN A 244 4.37 -3.76 23.99
N PHE A 245 5.26 -3.50 23.03
CA PHE A 245 5.52 -2.17 22.48
C PHE A 245 4.73 -2.00 21.18
N GLY A 246 3.65 -1.22 21.23
CA GLY A 246 2.73 -1.03 20.11
C GLY A 246 3.13 0.15 19.22
N LEU A 247 3.26 -0.09 17.92
CA LEU A 247 3.52 0.92 16.90
C LEU A 247 2.43 0.94 15.82
N ALA A 248 1.99 2.13 15.43
CA ALA A 248 1.12 2.35 14.28
C ALA A 248 1.87 3.06 13.14
N GLY A 249 1.59 2.70 11.89
CA GLY A 249 2.23 3.30 10.71
C GLY A 249 1.37 3.23 9.45
N HIS A 250 1.55 4.21 8.56
CA HIS A 250 0.81 4.28 7.30
C HIS A 250 1.16 3.12 6.34
N ARG A 251 0.14 2.64 5.61
CA ARG A 251 0.25 1.56 4.60
C ARG A 251 0.61 2.06 3.19
N ASN A 252 0.13 3.24 2.79
CA ASN A 252 0.11 3.68 1.38
C ASN A 252 0.33 5.18 1.16
N THR A 253 0.58 5.94 2.23
CA THR A 253 0.75 7.40 2.16
C THR A 253 1.79 7.85 3.17
N HIS A 254 2.29 9.08 3.02
CA HIS A 254 3.24 9.72 3.93
C HIS A 254 4.40 8.79 4.30
N GLY A 255 5.18 8.38 3.29
CA GLY A 255 6.37 7.54 3.45
C GLY A 255 6.07 6.05 3.62
N GLU A 256 4.79 5.70 3.85
CA GLU A 256 4.27 4.33 3.83
C GLU A 256 5.12 3.26 4.56
N PRO A 257 5.64 3.55 5.78
CA PRO A 257 6.65 2.71 6.44
C PRO A 257 6.19 1.28 6.70
N PHE A 258 4.88 1.04 6.81
CA PHE A 258 4.32 -0.29 7.05
C PHE A 258 3.65 -0.93 5.82
N ARG A 259 3.90 -0.41 4.61
CA ARG A 259 3.31 -0.95 3.37
C ARG A 259 3.51 -2.46 3.19
N TYR A 260 4.72 -2.93 3.47
CA TYR A 260 5.17 -4.28 3.16
C TYR A 260 5.45 -5.15 4.39
N ILE A 261 4.96 -4.80 5.60
CA ILE A 261 5.15 -5.65 6.79
C ILE A 261 4.52 -7.04 6.63
N ASN A 262 3.55 -7.21 5.72
CA ASN A 262 3.02 -8.52 5.32
C ASN A 262 4.00 -9.40 4.51
N ARG A 263 5.18 -8.89 4.16
CA ARG A 263 6.28 -9.66 3.54
C ARG A 263 7.30 -10.16 4.55
N LEU A 264 7.16 -9.76 5.82
CA LEU A 264 7.97 -10.30 6.90
C LEU A 264 7.59 -11.77 7.16
N GLN A 265 8.61 -12.54 7.55
CA GLN A 265 8.62 -13.96 7.82
C GLN A 265 9.21 -14.18 9.21
N ALA A 266 8.90 -15.31 9.83
CA ALA A 266 9.43 -15.62 11.16
C ALA A 266 10.97 -15.63 11.14
N GLY A 267 11.59 -14.86 12.04
CA GLY A 267 13.04 -14.69 12.12
C GLY A 267 13.62 -13.45 11.42
N ASP A 268 12.80 -12.63 10.74
CA ASP A 268 13.24 -11.33 10.23
C ASP A 268 13.45 -10.30 11.36
N ASP A 269 14.43 -9.43 11.21
CA ASP A 269 14.76 -8.41 12.21
C ASP A 269 13.89 -7.16 12.14
N ILE A 270 13.52 -6.69 13.33
CA ILE A 270 12.85 -5.42 13.61
C ILE A 270 13.64 -4.80 14.76
N VAL A 271 14.41 -3.74 14.49
CA VAL A 271 15.31 -3.14 15.48
C VAL A 271 14.82 -1.76 15.89
N VAL A 272 14.73 -1.51 17.20
CA VAL A 272 14.43 -0.19 17.77
C VAL A 272 15.72 0.40 18.32
N GLU A 273 16.20 1.48 17.70
CA GLU A 273 17.35 2.27 18.14
C GLU A 273 16.87 3.43 19.03
N THR A 274 17.42 3.56 20.23
CA THR A 274 17.22 4.71 21.12
C THR A 274 18.53 5.45 21.37
N GLN A 275 18.48 6.49 22.22
CA GLN A 275 19.66 7.22 22.69
C GLN A 275 20.73 6.30 23.31
N ASP A 276 20.31 5.30 24.09
CA ASP A 276 21.21 4.50 24.93
C ASP A 276 21.31 3.03 24.51
N GLU A 277 20.31 2.48 23.82
CA GLU A 277 20.21 1.03 23.53
C GLU A 277 19.65 0.73 22.13
N TYR A 278 19.97 -0.47 21.63
CA TYR A 278 19.30 -1.14 20.52
C TYR A 278 18.50 -2.32 21.06
N PHE A 279 17.23 -2.40 20.70
CA PHE A 279 16.35 -3.52 21.02
C PHE A 279 16.06 -4.31 19.73
N VAL A 280 16.57 -5.53 19.64
CA VAL A 280 16.39 -6.40 18.47
C VAL A 280 15.22 -7.33 18.72
N TYR A 281 14.20 -7.25 17.87
CA TYR A 281 13.07 -8.16 17.84
C TYR A 281 13.13 -9.02 16.59
N LYS A 282 12.79 -10.30 16.74
CA LYS A 282 12.55 -11.21 15.61
C LYS A 282 11.05 -11.29 15.36
N MET A 283 10.62 -11.11 14.11
CA MET A 283 9.23 -11.34 13.71
C MET A 283 8.84 -12.78 14.05
N ALA A 284 7.64 -12.96 14.60
CA ALA A 284 7.16 -14.24 15.12
C ALA A 284 5.86 -14.70 14.43
N SER A 285 4.88 -13.80 14.30
CA SER A 285 3.55 -14.13 13.76
C SER A 285 2.87 -12.87 13.19
N SER A 286 1.76 -13.07 12.48
CA SER A 286 0.97 -11.98 11.91
C SER A 286 -0.51 -12.34 11.83
N LEU A 287 -1.38 -11.33 11.92
CA LEU A 287 -2.81 -11.43 11.68
C LEU A 287 -3.12 -10.57 10.43
N PRO A 288 -3.31 -11.19 9.24
CA PRO A 288 -3.38 -10.45 7.98
C PRO A 288 -4.56 -9.48 7.86
N VAL A 289 -5.67 -9.77 8.55
CA VAL A 289 -6.91 -8.98 8.54
C VAL A 289 -7.57 -9.09 9.92
N THR A 290 -7.84 -7.95 10.56
CA THR A 290 -8.65 -7.86 11.77
C THR A 290 -9.49 -6.57 11.81
N ALA A 291 -10.50 -6.52 12.68
CA ALA A 291 -11.34 -5.34 12.83
C ALA A 291 -10.55 -4.15 13.40
N PRO A 292 -10.79 -2.89 12.96
CA PRO A 292 -10.12 -1.72 13.54
C PRO A 292 -10.37 -1.50 15.04
N SER A 293 -11.39 -2.14 15.60
CA SER A 293 -11.75 -2.13 17.02
C SER A 293 -11.12 -3.26 17.84
N ASN A 294 -10.36 -4.18 17.23
CA ASN A 294 -9.65 -5.23 17.95
C ASN A 294 -8.40 -4.63 18.61
N THR A 295 -8.55 -4.14 19.84
CA THR A 295 -7.47 -3.53 20.62
C THR A 295 -6.64 -4.55 21.38
N SER A 296 -7.13 -5.76 21.61
CA SER A 296 -6.43 -6.82 22.35
C SER A 296 -5.16 -7.34 21.67
N VAL A 297 -4.95 -6.99 20.39
CA VAL A 297 -3.67 -7.19 19.69
C VAL A 297 -2.53 -6.32 20.25
N LEU A 298 -2.85 -5.32 21.08
CA LEU A 298 -1.92 -4.44 21.79
C LEU A 298 -1.73 -4.82 23.28
N ASP A 299 -2.45 -5.83 23.78
CA ASP A 299 -2.36 -6.24 25.19
C ASP A 299 -0.91 -6.67 25.55
N PRO A 300 -0.52 -6.62 26.85
CA PRO A 300 0.83 -7.00 27.29
C PRO A 300 1.27 -8.43 26.91
N VAL A 301 0.29 -9.32 26.75
CA VAL A 301 0.43 -10.60 26.05
C VAL A 301 -0.61 -10.56 24.93
N PRO A 302 -0.23 -10.17 23.70
CA PRO A 302 -1.22 -9.79 22.70
C PRO A 302 -2.05 -10.97 22.22
N ALA A 303 -3.38 -10.79 22.16
CA ALA A 303 -4.31 -11.80 21.67
C ALA A 303 -3.99 -12.19 20.21
N GLU A 304 -4.33 -13.43 19.84
CA GLU A 304 -4.13 -14.01 18.49
C GLU A 304 -2.66 -14.15 18.02
N SER A 305 -1.68 -13.57 18.73
CA SER A 305 -0.25 -13.64 18.40
C SER A 305 0.37 -15.04 18.53
N GLY A 306 -0.26 -15.94 19.30
CA GLY A 306 0.31 -17.23 19.68
C GLY A 306 1.23 -17.20 20.91
N PHE A 307 1.49 -16.02 21.51
CA PHE A 307 2.20 -15.92 22.78
C PHE A 307 1.29 -16.33 23.96
N THR A 308 1.83 -17.12 24.88
CA THR A 308 1.06 -17.79 25.96
C THR A 308 1.32 -17.24 27.36
N GLY A 309 2.18 -16.23 27.51
CA GLY A 309 2.54 -15.65 28.81
C GLY A 309 3.38 -14.39 28.68
N PRO A 310 3.82 -13.78 29.79
CA PRO A 310 4.61 -12.55 29.78
C PRO A 310 5.93 -12.70 29.01
N GLY A 311 6.29 -11.66 28.26
CA GLY A 311 7.54 -11.57 27.50
C GLY A 311 7.81 -10.12 27.09
N ARG A 312 8.73 -9.90 26.16
CA ARG A 312 9.02 -8.59 25.57
C ARG A 312 8.66 -8.64 24.09
N TYR A 313 7.55 -8.01 23.74
CA TYR A 313 6.94 -8.07 22.41
C TYR A 313 6.94 -6.72 21.73
N ILE A 314 6.87 -6.73 20.40
CA ILE A 314 6.57 -5.56 19.58
C ILE A 314 5.37 -5.87 18.70
N THR A 315 4.48 -4.91 18.52
CA THR A 315 3.30 -5.03 17.64
C THR A 315 3.32 -3.90 16.62
N LEU A 316 3.32 -4.24 15.33
CA LEU A 316 3.20 -3.27 14.23
C LEU A 316 1.78 -3.32 13.68
N THR A 317 1.07 -2.19 13.68
CA THR A 317 -0.31 -2.07 13.19
C THR A 317 -0.41 -1.15 11.97
N THR A 318 -1.17 -1.56 10.96
CA THR A 318 -1.39 -0.74 9.77
C THR A 318 -2.73 -1.05 9.08
N CYS A 319 -3.14 -0.23 8.13
CA CYS A 319 -4.39 -0.40 7.38
C CYS A 319 -4.31 -1.55 6.36
N THR A 320 -5.42 -2.26 6.14
CA THR A 320 -5.50 -3.30 5.10
C THR A 320 -6.94 -3.44 4.55
N PRO A 321 -7.15 -3.89 3.30
CA PRO A 321 -6.19 -3.96 2.18
C PRO A 321 -5.47 -2.63 1.85
N GLU A 322 -4.59 -2.65 0.85
CA GLU A 322 -3.95 -1.41 0.38
C GLU A 322 -5.00 -0.40 -0.14
N PHE A 323 -4.69 0.89 0.02
CA PHE A 323 -5.52 2.05 -0.36
C PHE A 323 -6.90 2.14 0.33
N THR A 324 -7.12 1.38 1.41
CA THR A 324 -8.32 1.46 2.25
C THR A 324 -7.97 1.39 3.74
N SER A 325 -8.90 1.80 4.59
CA SER A 325 -8.78 1.76 6.07
C SER A 325 -9.76 0.78 6.71
N LYS A 326 -10.41 -0.09 5.91
CA LYS A 326 -11.49 -1.01 6.32
C LYS A 326 -11.09 -1.95 7.47
N TYR A 327 -9.90 -2.53 7.40
CA TYR A 327 -9.38 -3.48 8.40
C TYR A 327 -7.97 -3.08 8.85
N ARG A 328 -7.40 -3.85 9.77
CA ARG A 328 -5.99 -3.76 10.18
C ARG A 328 -5.22 -5.02 9.84
N LEU A 329 -3.96 -4.84 9.49
CA LEU A 329 -2.92 -5.86 9.41
C LEU A 329 -2.04 -5.69 10.65
N ILE A 330 -1.78 -6.80 11.34
CA ILE A 330 -0.96 -6.82 12.55
C ILE A 330 0.25 -7.76 12.34
N VAL A 331 1.43 -7.33 12.77
CA VAL A 331 2.64 -8.15 12.84
C VAL A 331 3.19 -8.11 14.26
N TRP A 332 3.55 -9.27 14.80
CA TRP A 332 4.16 -9.38 16.12
C TRP A 332 5.61 -9.86 16.02
N GLY A 333 6.47 -9.28 16.86
CA GLY A 333 7.84 -9.74 17.08
C GLY A 333 8.12 -9.99 18.56
N LYS A 334 9.16 -10.77 18.84
CA LYS A 334 9.65 -11.06 20.19
C LYS A 334 11.10 -10.61 20.31
N MET A 335 11.45 -9.94 21.41
CA MET A 335 12.82 -9.47 21.63
C MET A 335 13.80 -10.64 21.79
N VAL A 336 14.99 -10.49 21.19
CA VAL A 336 16.11 -11.43 21.29
C VAL A 336 17.41 -10.79 21.79
N GLU A 337 17.60 -9.48 21.61
CA GLU A 337 18.77 -8.74 22.13
C GLU A 337 18.34 -7.38 22.71
N GLU A 338 18.94 -7.01 23.84
CA GLU A 338 18.94 -5.67 24.44
C GLU A 338 20.41 -5.25 24.54
N ARG A 339 20.82 -4.26 23.74
CA ARG A 339 22.22 -3.95 23.47
C ARG A 339 22.54 -2.47 23.73
N PRO A 340 23.35 -2.13 24.74
CA PRO A 340 23.82 -0.76 24.93
C PRO A 340 24.52 -0.22 23.68
N ARG A 341 24.21 1.02 23.30
CA ARG A 341 24.74 1.73 22.13
C ARG A 341 26.27 1.84 22.14
N SER A 342 26.87 1.82 23.33
CA SER A 342 28.32 1.76 23.56
C SER A 342 28.99 0.47 23.04
N LYS A 343 28.22 -0.60 22.76
CA LYS A 343 28.69 -1.83 22.10
C LYS A 343 28.61 -1.78 20.56
N GLY A 344 28.29 -0.62 19.99
CA GLY A 344 28.04 -0.46 18.56
C GLY A 344 26.71 -1.08 18.10
N LYS A 345 26.42 -0.95 16.80
CA LYS A 345 25.22 -1.53 16.17
C LYS A 345 25.14 -3.05 16.38
N PRO A 346 23.95 -3.64 16.50
CA PRO A 346 23.75 -5.08 16.47
C PRO A 346 24.00 -5.64 15.06
N ASP A 347 24.24 -6.95 14.98
CA ASP A 347 24.56 -7.64 13.71
C ASP A 347 23.44 -7.45 12.66
N ALA A 348 22.19 -7.35 13.11
CA ALA A 348 21.01 -7.05 12.29
C ALA A 348 21.06 -5.70 11.52
N LEU A 349 22.02 -4.82 11.78
CA LEU A 349 22.17 -3.51 11.12
C LEU A 349 23.54 -3.30 10.44
N VAL A 350 24.29 -4.37 10.17
CA VAL A 350 25.64 -4.30 9.55
C VAL A 350 25.88 -5.25 8.37
N GLU A 351 24.87 -6.01 7.93
CA GLU A 351 24.91 -6.87 6.73
C GLU A 351 24.61 -6.09 5.43
#